data_AF-A0A5J5CGX6-F1
#
_entry.id   AF-A0A5J5CGX6-F1
#
_cell.length_a   1.000
_cell.length_b   1.000
_cell.length_c   1.000
_cell.angle_alpha   90.00
_cell.angle_beta   90.00
_cell.angle_gamma   90.00
#
_symmetry.space_group_name_H-M   'P 1'
#
loop_
_entity.id
_entity.type
_entity.pdbx_description
1 polymer ?
#
loop_
_entity_poly.entity_id
_entity_poly.type
_entity_poly.pdbx_seq_one_letter_code
_entity_poly.pdbx_strand_id
1 'polypeptide(L)'
;MSGHKMMFSGLKLWTKGRSSHAWINPFHNGRNGRGKASFSTRSPKVCIVGSGPAAFYTAQSLLKARQDVEVDLYERLPVPFGLVRFGVAPDHPEVKGNRSMGVPGEDLAGVYSAKDFVGWYNGLPSCRELSPDLSCETAVILGQGNVALDVARVLLSPIDILKKTDITQPALEALAESRVRRVLVVGRRGPMQVACTIK
;
A
#
# COMPACT_ATOMS: atom_id res chain seq x y z
N MET A 1 -32.30 13.82 5.23
CA MET A 1 -30.84 14.01 5.49
C MET A 1 -30.10 13.51 4.27
N SER A 2 -29.26 14.38 3.70
CA SER A 2 -28.68 14.29 2.35
C SER A 2 -27.80 13.05 2.15
N GLY A 3 -28.13 12.23 1.15
CA GLY A 3 -27.27 11.14 0.69
C GLY A 3 -26.13 11.70 -0.16
N HIS A 4 -24.88 11.48 0.26
CA HIS A 4 -23.71 11.72 -0.57
C HIS A 4 -23.75 10.82 -1.80
N LYS A 5 -24.24 11.36 -2.91
CA LYS A 5 -24.09 10.79 -4.26
C LYS A 5 -22.60 10.82 -4.60
N MET A 6 -21.97 9.64 -4.73
CA MET A 6 -20.55 9.55 -5.10
C MET A 6 -20.27 10.35 -6.38
N MET A 7 -19.28 11.25 -6.34
CA MET A 7 -18.92 12.23 -7.37
C MET A 7 -18.20 11.64 -8.61
N PHE A 8 -18.44 10.39 -9.00
CA PHE A 8 -17.64 9.72 -10.05
C PHE A 8 -18.50 9.03 -11.13
N SER A 9 -19.42 9.75 -11.75
CA SER A 9 -20.03 9.27 -13.00
C SER A 9 -18.96 9.23 -14.10
N GLY A 10 -18.61 8.04 -14.60
CA GLY A 10 -17.63 7.85 -15.69
C GLY A 10 -16.34 7.12 -15.32
N LEU A 11 -16.12 6.82 -14.03
CA LEU A 11 -14.96 6.06 -13.55
C LEU A 11 -15.31 4.57 -13.40
N LYS A 12 -14.50 3.67 -13.96
CA LYS A 12 -14.58 2.23 -13.70
C LYS A 12 -13.25 1.74 -13.13
N LEU A 13 -13.29 1.03 -12.01
CA LEU A 13 -12.11 0.39 -11.43
C LEU A 13 -12.17 -1.10 -11.73
N TRP A 14 -11.05 -1.67 -12.16
CA TRP A 14 -10.88 -3.09 -12.45
C TRP A 14 -9.74 -3.62 -11.56
N THR A 15 -10.03 -4.63 -10.75
CA THR A 15 -9.05 -5.30 -9.89
C THR A 15 -8.84 -6.74 -10.36
N LYS A 16 -7.68 -7.32 -10.03
CA LYS A 16 -7.39 -8.72 -10.38
C LYS A 16 -8.26 -9.67 -9.54
N GLY A 17 -9.02 -10.55 -10.21
CA GLY A 17 -9.80 -11.62 -9.59
C GLY A 17 -8.95 -12.79 -9.07
N ARG A 18 -9.58 -13.71 -8.34
CA ARG A 18 -8.88 -14.89 -7.76
C ARG A 18 -8.30 -15.84 -8.83
N SER A 19 -8.78 -15.80 -10.07
CA SER A 19 -8.21 -16.53 -11.21
C SER A 19 -7.30 -15.63 -12.06
N SER A 20 -6.18 -16.18 -12.52
CA SER A 20 -5.07 -15.45 -13.17
C SER A 20 -5.44 -14.66 -14.44
N HIS A 21 -6.64 -14.83 -14.98
CA HIS A 21 -7.09 -14.27 -16.26
C HIS A 21 -8.35 -13.39 -16.19
N ALA A 22 -8.91 -13.11 -14.99
CA ALA A 22 -10.16 -12.36 -14.85
C ALA A 22 -9.96 -11.02 -14.13
N TRP A 23 -10.41 -9.93 -14.77
CA TRP A 23 -10.54 -8.60 -14.16
C TRP A 23 -11.96 -8.39 -13.67
N ILE A 24 -12.12 -7.91 -12.45
CA ILE A 24 -13.43 -7.72 -11.79
C ILE A 24 -13.61 -6.23 -11.50
N ASN A 25 -14.80 -5.69 -11.75
CA ASN A 25 -15.16 -4.36 -11.28
C ASN A 25 -15.84 -4.47 -9.91
N PRO A 26 -15.16 -4.12 -8.79
CA PRO A 26 -15.72 -4.26 -7.46
C PRO A 26 -16.92 -3.31 -7.19
N PHE A 27 -17.15 -2.33 -8.06
CA PHE A 27 -18.29 -1.39 -7.98
C PHE A 27 -19.45 -1.76 -8.91
N HIS A 28 -19.41 -2.91 -9.59
CA HIS A 28 -20.48 -3.40 -10.44
C HIS A 28 -20.82 -4.86 -10.17
N ASN A 29 -22.04 -5.11 -9.70
CA ASN A 29 -22.56 -6.44 -9.49
C ASN A 29 -23.16 -6.97 -10.81
N GLY A 30 -22.40 -7.82 -11.51
CA GLY A 30 -22.90 -8.69 -12.58
C GLY A 30 -23.00 -8.10 -13.99
N ARG A 31 -22.09 -8.52 -14.88
CA ARG A 31 -22.34 -9.07 -16.24
C ARG A 31 -21.00 -9.29 -16.96
N ASN A 32 -20.72 -10.55 -17.29
CA ASN A 32 -19.65 -10.95 -18.20
C ASN A 32 -19.93 -10.36 -19.59
N GLY A 33 -19.09 -9.43 -20.06
CA GLY A 33 -19.17 -8.88 -21.41
C GLY A 33 -17.84 -8.97 -22.13
N ARG A 34 -17.67 -9.97 -23.01
CA ARG A 34 -16.62 -9.96 -24.04
C ARG A 34 -17.01 -8.93 -25.10
N GLY A 35 -16.42 -7.73 -25.04
CA GLY A 35 -16.66 -6.66 -26.02
C GLY A 35 -15.63 -6.70 -27.15
N LYS A 36 -16.08 -6.96 -28.39
CA LYS A 36 -15.33 -6.69 -29.63
C LYS A 36 -15.18 -5.16 -29.78
N ALA A 37 -13.98 -4.68 -30.05
CA ALA A 37 -13.72 -3.25 -30.26
C ALA A 37 -14.29 -2.81 -31.63
N SER A 38 -15.32 -1.98 -31.62
CA SER A 38 -15.67 -1.12 -32.75
C SER A 38 -15.16 0.29 -32.45
N PHE A 39 -14.32 0.83 -33.33
CA PHE A 39 -13.84 2.21 -33.20
C PHE A 39 -14.90 3.15 -33.78
N SER A 40 -15.74 3.66 -32.89
CA SER A 40 -16.61 4.82 -33.14
C SER A 40 -15.88 6.09 -32.66
N THR A 41 -16.10 7.22 -33.32
CA THR A 41 -15.59 8.57 -32.99
C THR A 41 -16.13 9.16 -31.67
N ARG A 42 -16.36 8.32 -30.66
CA ARG A 42 -17.03 8.61 -29.39
C ARG A 42 -16.02 8.80 -28.27
N SER A 43 -16.19 9.85 -27.46
CA SER A 43 -15.74 10.02 -26.06
C SER A 43 -14.33 9.45 -25.75
N PRO A 44 -13.30 10.29 -25.52
CA PRO A 44 -11.94 9.80 -25.26
C PRO A 44 -11.93 8.77 -24.11
N LYS A 45 -11.35 7.59 -24.37
CA LYS A 45 -11.22 6.53 -23.37
C LYS A 45 -9.79 6.50 -22.87
N VAL A 46 -9.60 6.68 -21.56
CA VAL A 46 -8.29 6.72 -20.92
C VAL A 46 -8.17 5.54 -19.96
N CYS A 47 -7.13 4.73 -20.15
CA CYS A 47 -6.75 3.66 -19.22
C CYS A 47 -5.63 4.15 -18.31
N ILE A 48 -5.82 3.99 -16.99
CA ILE A 48 -4.82 4.30 -15.97
C ILE A 48 -4.40 2.98 -15.30
N VAL A 49 -3.10 2.67 -15.33
CA VAL A 49 -2.54 1.47 -14.69
C VAL A 49 -2.07 1.81 -13.28
N GLY A 50 -2.72 1.20 -12.29
CA GLY A 50 -2.58 1.46 -10.86
C GLY A 50 -3.79 2.20 -10.29
N SER A 51 -4.06 2.01 -8.99
CA SER A 51 -5.15 2.68 -8.26
C SER A 51 -4.70 3.38 -6.97
N GLY A 52 -3.44 3.83 -6.94
CA GLY A 52 -2.92 4.69 -5.87
C GLY A 52 -3.34 6.16 -6.02
N PRO A 53 -2.86 7.06 -5.14
CA PRO A 53 -3.20 8.49 -5.18
C PRO A 53 -2.99 9.16 -6.53
N ALA A 54 -1.84 8.90 -7.17
CA ALA A 54 -1.52 9.48 -8.48
C ALA A 54 -2.58 9.09 -9.53
N ALA A 55 -3.03 7.84 -9.54
CA ALA A 55 -4.07 7.38 -10.46
C ALA A 55 -5.42 8.07 -10.22
N PHE A 56 -5.82 8.20 -8.96
CA PHE A 56 -7.06 8.91 -8.59
C PHE A 56 -6.99 10.40 -8.89
N TYR A 57 -5.86 11.07 -8.65
CA TYR A 57 -5.67 12.49 -8.99
C TYR A 57 -5.68 12.71 -10.50
N THR A 58 -5.04 11.84 -11.28
CA THR A 58 -5.10 11.88 -12.75
C THR A 58 -6.53 11.67 -13.24
N ALA A 59 -7.24 10.66 -12.74
CA ALA A 59 -8.63 10.40 -13.10
C ALA A 59 -9.54 11.58 -12.77
N GLN A 60 -9.39 12.16 -11.57
CA GLN A 60 -10.16 13.34 -11.16
C GLN A 60 -9.88 14.54 -12.06
N SER A 61 -8.62 14.76 -12.44
CA SER A 61 -8.24 15.87 -13.32
C SER A 61 -8.84 15.73 -14.71
N LEU A 62 -8.83 14.50 -15.27
CA LEU A 62 -9.44 14.20 -16.57
C LEU A 62 -10.96 14.40 -16.55
N LEU A 63 -11.64 13.84 -15.54
CA LEU A 63 -13.10 13.95 -15.39
C LEU A 63 -13.57 15.39 -15.13
N LYS A 64 -12.72 16.23 -14.52
CA LYS A 64 -12.98 17.67 -14.37
C LYS A 64 -12.77 18.44 -15.68
N ALA A 65 -11.75 18.08 -16.45
CA ALA A 65 -11.42 18.78 -17.70
C ALA A 65 -12.42 18.47 -18.82
N ARG A 66 -13.01 17.27 -18.84
CA ARG A 66 -13.92 16.80 -19.88
C ARG A 66 -15.03 15.94 -19.29
N GLN A 67 -16.28 16.28 -19.58
CA GLN A 67 -17.43 15.49 -19.13
C GLN A 67 -17.68 14.25 -20.01
N ASP A 68 -17.10 14.21 -21.21
CA ASP A 68 -17.24 13.14 -22.20
C ASP A 68 -16.08 12.12 -22.16
N VAL A 69 -15.19 12.17 -21.15
CA VAL A 69 -14.09 11.22 -21.01
C VAL A 69 -14.54 9.99 -20.20
N GLU A 70 -14.20 8.80 -20.67
CA GLU A 70 -14.34 7.57 -19.89
C GLU A 70 -12.96 7.18 -19.32
N VAL A 71 -12.90 6.89 -18.02
CA VAL A 71 -11.64 6.52 -17.36
C VAL A 71 -11.76 5.14 -16.73
N ASP A 72 -10.91 4.22 -17.18
CA ASP A 72 -10.75 2.87 -16.62
C ASP A 72 -9.46 2.80 -15.78
N LEU A 73 -9.54 2.45 -14.50
CA LEU A 73 -8.38 2.17 -13.64
C LEU A 73 -8.16 0.67 -13.54
N TYR A 74 -6.94 0.20 -13.77
CA TYR A 74 -6.57 -1.21 -13.62
C TYR A 74 -5.62 -1.39 -12.46
N GLU A 75 -6.00 -2.20 -11.47
CA GLU A 75 -5.20 -2.46 -10.27
C GLU A 75 -4.78 -3.94 -10.20
N ARG A 76 -3.48 -4.17 -10.04
CA ARG A 76 -2.92 -5.51 -9.91
C ARG A 76 -3.40 -6.20 -8.62
N LEU A 77 -3.64 -5.43 -7.56
CA LEU A 77 -4.18 -5.91 -6.29
C LEU A 77 -5.72 -6.05 -6.33
N PRO A 78 -6.32 -6.92 -5.50
CA PRO A 78 -7.77 -7.07 -5.44
C PRO A 78 -8.50 -5.85 -4.85
N VAL A 79 -7.77 -4.91 -4.23
CA VAL A 79 -8.30 -3.72 -3.57
C VAL A 79 -7.58 -2.45 -4.02
N PRO A 80 -8.27 -1.30 -4.09
CA PRO A 80 -7.68 -0.04 -4.52
C PRO A 80 -6.87 0.68 -3.44
N PHE A 81 -6.40 1.89 -3.79
CA PHE A 81 -5.73 2.91 -2.97
C PHE A 81 -4.23 2.71 -2.76
N GLY A 82 -3.66 1.60 -3.23
CA GLY A 82 -2.22 1.38 -3.26
C GLY A 82 -1.55 1.71 -1.93
N LEU A 83 -0.53 2.56 -1.95
CA LEU A 83 0.23 2.99 -0.77
C LEU A 83 -0.61 3.69 0.31
N VAL A 84 -1.75 4.31 -0.02
CA VAL A 84 -2.65 4.85 1.02
C VAL A 84 -3.23 3.75 1.89
N ARG A 85 -3.42 2.56 1.31
CA ARG A 85 -3.90 1.37 2.03
C ARG A 85 -2.77 0.49 2.57
N PHE A 86 -1.64 0.43 1.89
CA PHE A 86 -0.58 -0.54 2.18
C PHE A 86 0.73 0.08 2.73
N GLY A 87 0.82 1.40 2.89
CA GLY A 87 1.94 2.08 3.55
C GLY A 87 2.27 3.43 2.90
N VAL A 88 2.20 4.54 3.65
CA VAL A 88 2.45 5.89 3.14
C VAL A 88 3.88 6.35 3.40
N ALA A 89 4.63 6.62 2.33
CA ALA A 89 5.24 7.94 2.09
C ALA A 89 5.39 8.15 0.56
N PRO A 90 4.79 9.22 0.00
CA PRO A 90 4.71 9.48 -1.45
C PRO A 90 5.73 10.54 -1.90
N ASP A 91 7.02 10.33 -1.69
CA ASP A 91 8.01 11.31 -2.10
C ASP A 91 9.30 10.59 -2.52
N HIS A 92 9.76 10.89 -3.75
CA HIS A 92 10.85 10.28 -4.54
C HIS A 92 10.43 9.16 -5.50
N PRO A 93 10.10 9.49 -6.78
CA PRO A 93 9.67 8.53 -7.80
C PRO A 93 10.74 7.53 -8.29
N GLU A 94 11.97 7.54 -7.75
CA GLU A 94 13.07 6.70 -8.24
C GLU A 94 13.32 5.41 -7.45
N VAL A 95 12.64 5.14 -6.33
CA VAL A 95 12.91 3.93 -5.52
C VAL A 95 11.83 2.86 -5.73
N LYS A 96 11.78 2.29 -6.94
CA LYS A 96 11.04 1.06 -7.23
C LYS A 96 11.89 -0.17 -6.86
N GLY A 97 11.97 -0.47 -5.56
CA GLY A 97 12.57 -1.72 -5.07
C GLY A 97 12.90 -1.65 -3.58
N ASN A 98 12.89 -2.80 -2.90
CA ASN A 98 13.64 -2.91 -1.65
C ASN A 98 15.10 -2.59 -2.01
N ARG A 99 15.66 -1.55 -1.42
CA ARG A 99 17.09 -1.26 -1.62
C ARG A 99 17.87 -2.28 -0.82
N SER A 100 18.58 -3.18 -1.50
CA SER A 100 19.60 -4.01 -0.88
C SER A 100 20.65 -3.11 -0.24
N MET A 101 21.15 -3.52 0.91
CA MET A 101 22.19 -2.82 1.64
C MET A 101 23.58 -3.17 1.08
N GLY A 102 23.72 -4.32 0.42
CA GLY A 102 24.99 -4.80 -0.13
C GLY A 102 26.01 -5.10 0.95
N VAL A 103 25.55 -5.48 2.15
CA VAL A 103 26.40 -5.77 3.31
C VAL A 103 26.35 -7.26 3.64
N PRO A 104 27.45 -7.85 4.16
CA PRO A 104 27.46 -9.24 4.60
C PRO A 104 26.34 -9.51 5.61
N GLY A 105 25.57 -10.57 5.38
CA GLY A 105 24.48 -10.99 6.26
C GLY A 105 23.12 -10.34 6.01
N GLU A 106 22.95 -9.56 4.93
CA GLU A 106 21.65 -8.94 4.60
C GLU A 106 20.53 -9.94 4.26
N ASP A 107 20.89 -11.20 3.92
CA ASP A 107 19.95 -12.28 3.61
C ASP A 107 19.70 -13.23 4.80
N LEU A 108 20.23 -12.93 5.99
CA LEU A 108 20.03 -13.77 7.16
C LEU A 108 18.58 -13.72 7.65
N ALA A 109 18.13 -14.83 8.24
CA ALA A 109 16.86 -14.86 8.96
C ALA A 109 16.83 -13.78 10.06
N GLY A 110 15.71 -13.08 10.17
CA GLY A 110 15.56 -11.91 11.05
C GLY A 110 15.91 -10.58 10.39
N VAL A 111 16.45 -10.57 9.18
CA VAL A 111 16.64 -9.35 8.37
C VAL A 111 15.46 -9.19 7.42
N TYR A 112 14.77 -8.06 7.54
CA TYR A 112 13.58 -7.78 6.74
C TYR A 112 13.65 -6.37 6.15
N SER A 113 13.12 -6.20 4.94
CA SER A 113 12.80 -4.86 4.45
C SER A 113 11.70 -4.26 5.30
N ALA A 114 11.86 -2.99 5.70
CA ALA A 114 10.80 -2.25 6.38
C ALA A 114 9.50 -2.26 5.57
N LYS A 115 9.59 -2.21 4.23
CA LYS A 115 8.43 -2.24 3.35
C LYS A 115 7.70 -3.58 3.40
N ASP A 116 8.42 -4.69 3.49
CA ASP A 116 7.81 -6.01 3.59
C ASP A 116 7.16 -6.21 4.96
N PHE A 117 7.80 -5.72 6.02
CA PHE A 117 7.21 -5.70 7.36
C PHE A 117 5.93 -4.87 7.41
N VAL A 118 5.93 -3.68 6.79
CA VAL A 118 4.73 -2.86 6.61
C VAL A 118 3.65 -3.59 5.80
N GLY A 119 4.05 -4.21 4.69
CA GLY A 119 3.17 -5.01 3.85
C GLY A 119 2.53 -6.16 4.63
N TRP A 120 3.30 -6.84 5.48
CA TRP A 120 2.85 -7.94 6.32
C TRP A 120 1.74 -7.49 7.27
N TYR A 121 1.99 -6.45 8.09
CA TYR A 121 0.97 -6.02 9.05
C TYR A 121 -0.26 -5.36 8.41
N ASN A 122 -0.12 -4.79 7.20
CA ASN A 122 -1.22 -4.21 6.41
C ASN A 122 -1.91 -5.22 5.46
N GLY A 123 -1.50 -6.49 5.46
CA GLY A 123 -2.16 -7.55 4.70
C GLY A 123 -1.90 -7.57 3.20
N LEU A 124 -0.78 -7.02 2.75
CA LEU A 124 -0.30 -7.12 1.37
C LEU A 124 -0.11 -8.61 1.01
N PRO A 125 -0.79 -9.14 -0.05
CA PRO A 125 -0.77 -10.57 -0.34
C PRO A 125 0.62 -11.19 -0.51
N SER A 126 1.59 -10.44 -1.05
CA SER A 126 2.97 -10.90 -1.25
C SER A 126 3.78 -11.00 0.04
N CYS A 127 3.32 -10.40 1.14
CA CYS A 127 4.07 -10.32 2.41
C CYS A 127 3.35 -11.05 3.54
N ARG A 128 2.24 -11.76 3.27
CA ARG A 128 1.47 -12.48 4.30
C ARG A 128 2.29 -13.56 5.01
N GLU A 129 3.21 -14.17 4.29
CA GLU A 129 4.04 -15.28 4.77
C GLU A 129 5.37 -14.79 5.39
N LEU A 130 5.56 -13.48 5.56
CA LEU A 130 6.81 -12.92 6.12
C LEU A 130 7.13 -13.48 7.52
N SER A 131 6.09 -13.71 8.33
CA SER A 131 6.16 -14.31 9.68
C SER A 131 7.42 -13.92 10.48
N PRO A 132 7.60 -12.61 10.78
CA PRO A 132 8.80 -12.13 11.43
C PRO A 132 8.97 -12.75 12.82
N ASP A 133 10.19 -13.16 13.17
CA ASP A 133 10.50 -13.59 14.52
C ASP A 133 10.61 -12.36 15.45
N LEU A 134 9.66 -12.25 16.38
CA LEU A 134 9.56 -11.16 17.35
C LEU A 134 9.91 -11.62 18.78
N SER A 135 10.59 -12.75 18.92
CA SER A 135 11.01 -13.30 20.22
C SER A 135 12.23 -12.58 20.82
N CYS A 136 12.88 -11.70 20.05
CA CYS A 136 14.01 -10.89 20.52
C CYS A 136 13.55 -9.69 21.36
N GLU A 137 14.44 -9.16 22.21
CA GLU A 137 14.13 -7.98 23.02
C GLU A 137 14.38 -6.65 22.30
N THR A 138 15.29 -6.65 21.32
CA THR A 138 15.75 -5.44 20.61
C THR A 138 15.64 -5.62 19.11
N ALA A 139 14.94 -4.69 18.45
CA ALA A 139 14.92 -4.56 17.00
C ALA A 139 15.76 -3.36 16.56
N VAL A 140 16.46 -3.48 15.43
CA VAL A 140 17.24 -2.40 14.82
C VAL A 140 16.63 -2.03 13.48
N ILE A 141 16.38 -0.74 13.26
CA ILE A 141 15.85 -0.20 12.02
C ILE A 141 16.90 0.71 11.40
N LEU A 142 17.30 0.40 10.17
CA LEU A 142 18.27 1.18 9.43
C LEU A 142 17.55 2.19 8.53
N GLY A 143 17.67 3.48 8.88
CA GLY A 143 17.01 4.60 8.21
C GLY A 143 16.19 5.47 9.16
N GLN A 144 16.18 6.77 8.91
CA GLN A 144 15.48 7.78 9.72
C GLN A 144 14.41 8.50 8.88
N GLY A 145 13.48 7.73 8.31
CA GLY A 145 12.34 8.25 7.55
C GLY A 145 11.00 7.85 8.18
N ASN A 146 9.89 8.31 7.63
CA ASN A 146 8.54 8.03 8.16
C ASN A 146 8.25 6.53 8.30
N VAL A 147 8.64 5.71 7.32
CA VAL A 147 8.47 4.25 7.37
C VAL A 147 9.21 3.62 8.56
N ALA A 148 10.41 4.12 8.89
CA ALA A 148 11.17 3.61 10.03
C ALA A 148 10.42 3.89 11.34
N LEU A 149 9.83 5.07 11.47
CA LEU A 149 9.02 5.44 12.63
C LEU A 149 7.71 4.67 12.70
N ASP A 150 7.07 4.36 11.57
CA ASP A 150 5.87 3.52 11.55
C ASP A 150 6.15 2.09 12.03
N VAL A 151 7.25 1.48 11.56
CA VAL A 151 7.67 0.15 12.04
C VAL A 151 7.99 0.19 13.53
N ALA A 152 8.74 1.19 13.99
CA ALA A 152 9.05 1.35 15.41
C ALA A 152 7.79 1.53 16.25
N ARG A 153 6.84 2.35 15.78
CA ARG A 153 5.57 2.59 16.45
C ARG A 153 4.76 1.31 16.55
N VAL A 154 4.65 0.52 15.48
CA VAL A 154 3.91 -0.75 15.50
C VAL A 154 4.55 -1.75 16.47
N LEU A 155 5.88 -1.88 16.46
CA LEU A 155 6.60 -2.79 17.35
C LEU A 155 6.45 -2.44 18.85
N LEU A 156 6.30 -1.16 19.18
CA LEU A 156 6.25 -0.67 20.55
C LEU A 156 4.84 -0.28 21.03
N SER A 157 3.84 -0.27 20.15
CA SER A 157 2.48 0.12 20.53
C SER A 157 1.84 -0.93 21.45
N PRO A 158 1.16 -0.51 22.53
CA PRO A 158 0.34 -1.41 23.31
C PRO A 158 -0.69 -2.13 22.44
N ILE A 159 -0.86 -3.43 22.67
CA ILE A 159 -1.76 -4.28 21.87
C ILE A 159 -3.21 -3.78 21.91
N ASP A 160 -3.65 -3.20 23.02
CA ASP A 160 -5.01 -2.66 23.15
C ASP A 160 -5.27 -1.42 22.28
N ILE A 161 -4.20 -0.73 21.85
CA ILE A 161 -4.29 0.32 20.84
C ILE A 161 -4.36 -0.31 19.45
N LEU A 162 -3.49 -1.27 19.16
CA LEU A 162 -3.44 -1.92 17.83
C LEU A 162 -4.71 -2.70 17.50
N LYS A 163 -5.36 -3.33 18.49
CA LYS A 163 -6.66 -4.01 18.36
C LYS A 163 -7.77 -3.12 17.77
N LYS A 164 -7.66 -1.80 17.88
CA LYS A 164 -8.64 -0.83 17.38
C LYS A 164 -8.33 -0.33 15.97
N THR A 165 -7.26 -0.82 15.36
CA THR A 165 -6.81 -0.45 14.01
C THR A 165 -7.22 -1.50 12.99
N ASP A 166 -6.91 -1.26 11.71
CA ASP A 166 -7.10 -2.19 10.61
C ASP A 166 -5.92 -3.15 10.39
N ILE A 167 -5.01 -3.27 11.38
CA ILE A 167 -3.93 -4.25 11.37
C ILE A 167 -4.46 -5.67 11.18
N THR A 168 -3.75 -6.50 10.42
CA THR A 168 -4.21 -7.87 10.19
C THR A 168 -4.17 -8.72 11.46
N GLN A 169 -5.13 -9.63 11.58
CA GLN A 169 -5.23 -10.55 12.72
C GLN A 169 -3.95 -11.38 12.95
N PRO A 170 -3.30 -11.98 11.92
CA PRO A 170 -2.05 -12.71 12.13
C PRO A 170 -0.90 -11.82 12.63
N ALA A 171 -0.84 -10.57 12.17
CA ALA A 171 0.18 -9.63 12.66
C ALA A 171 -0.09 -9.19 14.09
N LEU A 172 -1.36 -8.99 14.45
CA LEU A 172 -1.76 -8.65 15.81
C LEU A 172 -1.43 -9.78 16.80
N GLU A 173 -1.66 -11.04 16.42
CA GLU A 173 -1.32 -12.22 17.21
C GLU A 173 0.20 -12.32 17.43
N ALA A 174 0.98 -12.19 16.36
CA ALA A 174 2.45 -12.18 16.47
C ALA A 174 2.97 -11.02 17.35
N LEU A 175 2.38 -9.83 17.22
CA LEU A 175 2.74 -8.68 18.05
C LEU A 175 2.33 -8.87 19.51
N ALA A 176 1.24 -9.58 19.79
CA ALA A 176 0.81 -9.86 21.16
C ALA A 176 1.79 -10.78 21.91
N GLU A 177 2.47 -11.66 21.19
CA GLU A 177 3.51 -12.55 21.74
C GLU A 177 4.92 -11.95 21.69
N SER A 178 5.07 -10.76 21.08
CA SER A 178 6.35 -10.08 20.90
C SER A 178 7.05 -9.76 22.23
N ARG A 179 8.34 -10.09 22.27
CA ARG A 179 9.25 -9.73 23.37
C ARG A 179 10.01 -8.44 23.10
N VAL A 180 9.81 -7.81 21.94
CA VAL A 180 10.47 -6.55 21.60
C VAL A 180 10.06 -5.48 22.61
N ARG A 181 11.06 -4.88 23.28
CA ARG A 181 10.90 -3.77 24.23
C ARG A 181 11.75 -2.55 23.86
N ARG A 182 12.71 -2.75 22.94
CA ARG A 182 13.63 -1.70 22.48
C ARG A 182 13.69 -1.67 20.97
N VAL A 183 13.58 -0.48 20.39
CA VAL A 183 13.81 -0.26 18.96
C VAL A 183 14.92 0.78 18.81
N LEU A 184 15.98 0.43 18.08
CA LEU A 184 17.08 1.34 17.75
C LEU A 184 16.92 1.81 16.31
N VAL A 185 16.68 3.11 16.10
CA VAL A 185 16.58 3.70 14.77
C VAL A 185 17.92 4.35 14.39
N VAL A 186 18.64 3.73 13.46
CA VAL A 186 20.01 4.12 13.10
C VAL A 186 20.00 4.90 11.79
N GLY A 187 20.51 6.11 11.82
CA GLY A 187 20.75 6.94 10.63
C GLY A 187 22.21 6.93 10.21
N ARG A 188 22.45 6.99 8.90
CA ARG A 188 23.81 7.19 8.34
C ARG A 188 24.31 8.64 8.42
N ARG A 189 23.44 9.59 8.77
CA ARG A 189 23.71 11.05 8.83
C ARG A 189 23.22 11.61 10.16
N GLY A 190 23.53 12.87 10.43
CA GLY A 190 23.13 13.55 11.66
C GLY A 190 21.65 13.94 11.72
N PRO A 191 21.22 14.48 12.88
CA PRO A 191 19.82 14.87 13.14
C PRO A 191 19.26 15.88 12.13
N MET A 192 20.11 16.76 11.58
CA MET A 192 19.72 17.75 10.58
C MET A 192 19.31 17.15 9.22
N GLN A 193 19.59 15.86 8.99
CA GLN A 193 19.28 15.16 7.73
C GLN A 193 18.23 14.06 7.89
N VAL A 194 17.52 14.07 9.02
CA VAL A 194 16.38 13.19 9.27
C VAL A 194 15.27 13.50 8.26
N ALA A 195 14.70 12.46 7.68
CA ALA A 195 13.68 12.56 6.63
C ALA A 195 12.25 12.37 7.18
N CYS A 196 12.08 12.15 8.48
CA CYS A 196 10.75 12.14 9.08
C CYS A 196 10.21 13.55 9.24
N THR A 197 8.89 13.69 9.10
CA THR A 197 8.21 14.97 9.27
C THR A 197 7.54 15.04 10.64
N ILE A 198 7.52 16.24 11.23
CA ILE A 198 6.68 16.52 12.40
C ILE A 198 5.23 16.52 11.91
N LYS A 199 4.38 15.70 12.52
CA LYS A 199 2.93 15.65 12.26
C LYS A 199 2.17 16.22 13.45
#